data_AF-A0A921Z5B8-F1
#
_entry.id   AF-A0A921Z5B8-F1
#
_cell.length_a   1.000
_cell.length_b   1.000
_cell.length_c   1.000
_cell.angle_alpha   90.00
_cell.angle_beta   90.00
_cell.angle_gamma   90.00
#
_symmetry.space_group_name_H-M   'P 1'
#
loop_
_entity.id
_entity.type
_entity.pdbx_description
1 polymer ?
#
loop_
_entity_poly.entity_id
_entity_poly.type
_entity_poly.pdbx_seq_one_letter_code
_entity_poly.pdbx_strand_id
1 'polypeptide(L)'
;MFTGRCFCSDENGRRIFGQMWRNDASEMTCACSRKRAELEKSGRMTVSLHCTANGDYERLQCDDGICWCADPKTGQPTVTPVMEEDMKHLPCYSPLVTGEQYLRRCESLVHSLALIHKEQSEHGTNFLGHPTAFCDYDGSYGPYQIQNGIAYCTGRDGKILGSWQVMASEMSGMNCNCARDTAIHFPERGMMVTEICLANGNYRPNQNVGDVFYCVDSDGYPVGEMMDAWPSDNCVAPVPT
;
A
#
# COMPACT_ATOMS: atom_id res chain seq x y z
N MET A 1 -13.16 19.16 -15.03
CA MET A 1 -13.32 17.70 -14.82
C MET A 1 -12.27 17.33 -13.77
N PHE A 2 -12.66 16.97 -12.55
CA PHE A 2 -11.72 16.76 -11.45
C PHE A 2 -10.94 15.45 -11.68
N THR A 3 -9.65 15.57 -12.00
CA THR A 3 -8.70 14.46 -12.05
C THR A 3 -8.27 14.14 -10.62
N GLY A 4 -8.91 13.14 -10.02
CA GLY A 4 -8.58 12.68 -8.66
C GLY A 4 -8.58 11.16 -8.59
N ARG A 5 -8.07 10.63 -7.48
CA ARG A 5 -8.13 9.22 -7.12
C ARG A 5 -8.98 9.05 -5.87
N CYS A 6 -9.52 7.85 -5.73
CA CYS A 6 -10.18 7.36 -4.55
C CYS A 6 -9.24 6.37 -3.86
N PHE A 7 -9.25 6.36 -2.53
CA PHE A 7 -8.47 5.43 -1.72
C PHE A 7 -9.41 4.63 -0.82
N CYS A 8 -8.95 3.45 -0.44
CA CYS A 8 -9.61 2.69 0.61
C CYS A 8 -9.31 3.30 1.97
N SER A 9 -10.32 3.28 2.84
CA SER A 9 -10.20 3.66 4.25
C SER A 9 -10.78 2.58 5.15
N ASP A 10 -10.20 2.47 6.35
CA ASP A 10 -10.73 1.66 7.44
C ASP A 10 -11.98 2.29 8.08
N GLU A 11 -12.52 1.63 9.11
CA GLU A 11 -13.73 2.07 9.83
C GLU A 11 -13.60 3.46 10.49
N ASN A 12 -12.37 3.95 10.71
CA ASN A 12 -12.10 5.26 11.32
C ASN A 12 -11.73 6.31 10.27
N GLY A 13 -11.87 5.99 8.98
CA GLY A 13 -11.51 6.89 7.88
C GLY A 13 -10.01 6.95 7.59
N ARG A 14 -9.18 6.15 8.28
CA ARG A 14 -7.73 6.13 8.03
C ARG A 14 -7.46 5.39 6.72
N ARG A 15 -6.62 5.99 5.88
CA ARG A 15 -6.20 5.40 4.60
C ARG A 15 -5.55 4.03 4.80
N ILE A 16 -5.98 3.07 3.99
CA ILE A 16 -5.42 1.72 3.90
C ILE A 16 -5.09 1.41 2.43
N PHE A 17 -4.51 0.23 2.17
CA PHE A 17 -4.18 -0.19 0.82
C PHE A 17 -5.42 -0.23 -0.10
N GLY A 18 -5.23 0.14 -1.36
CA GLY A 18 -6.26 0.11 -2.39
C GLY A 18 -6.59 1.51 -2.89
N GLN A 19 -6.56 1.69 -4.20
CA GLN A 19 -6.85 2.96 -4.84
C GLN A 19 -7.41 2.78 -6.25
N MET A 20 -8.11 3.80 -6.74
CA MET A 20 -8.60 3.83 -8.12
C MET A 20 -8.69 5.26 -8.62
N TRP A 21 -8.59 5.46 -9.92
CA TRP A 21 -8.93 6.75 -10.53
C TRP A 21 -10.41 7.03 -10.33
N ARG A 22 -10.77 8.27 -9.98
CA ARG A 22 -12.16 8.64 -9.64
C ARG A 22 -13.17 8.22 -10.71
N ASN A 23 -12.80 8.31 -11.98
CA ASN A 23 -13.68 7.94 -13.10
C ASN A 23 -13.91 6.42 -13.22
N ASP A 24 -13.03 5.61 -12.62
CA ASP A 24 -13.05 4.14 -12.65
C ASP A 24 -13.42 3.54 -11.28
N ALA A 25 -13.72 4.39 -10.29
CA ALA A 25 -13.92 3.99 -8.90
C ALA A 25 -15.36 3.53 -8.59
N SER A 26 -16.28 3.54 -9.56
CA SER A 26 -17.69 3.15 -9.32
C SER A 26 -17.83 1.73 -8.77
N GLU A 27 -16.94 0.83 -9.18
CA GLU A 27 -16.92 -0.57 -8.76
C GLU A 27 -16.00 -0.83 -7.56
N MET A 28 -15.28 0.17 -7.05
CA MET A 28 -14.32 -0.02 -5.95
C MET A 28 -15.05 -0.18 -4.61
N THR A 29 -14.96 -1.38 -4.01
CA THR A 29 -15.63 -1.67 -2.72
C THR A 29 -14.69 -1.65 -1.53
N CYS A 30 -13.38 -1.85 -1.77
CA CYS A 30 -12.37 -2.00 -0.73
C CYS A 30 -12.61 -3.20 0.22
N ALA A 31 -13.46 -4.15 -0.17
CA ALA A 31 -13.91 -5.21 0.71
C ALA A 31 -12.76 -6.10 1.23
N CYS A 32 -11.79 -6.40 0.36
CA CYS A 32 -10.61 -7.18 0.75
C CYS A 32 -9.69 -6.36 1.66
N SER A 33 -9.35 -5.13 1.26
CA SER A 33 -8.47 -4.28 2.04
C SER A 33 -9.00 -4.03 3.44
N ARG A 34 -10.30 -3.77 3.58
CA ARG A 34 -10.95 -3.57 4.87
C ARG A 34 -10.90 -4.84 5.72
N LYS A 35 -11.20 -6.00 5.14
CA LYS A 35 -11.14 -7.26 5.88
C LYS A 35 -9.72 -7.60 6.34
N ARG A 36 -8.73 -7.38 5.48
CA ARG A 36 -7.33 -7.60 5.82
C ARG A 36 -6.88 -6.65 6.95
N ALA A 37 -7.22 -5.36 6.85
CA ALA A 37 -6.92 -4.39 7.91
C ALA A 37 -7.59 -4.75 9.26
N GLU A 38 -8.83 -5.27 9.24
CA GLU A 38 -9.53 -5.78 10.42
C GLU A 38 -8.78 -6.95 11.08
N LEU A 39 -8.36 -7.94 10.29
CA LEU A 39 -7.63 -9.12 10.77
C LEU A 39 -6.24 -8.76 11.31
N GLU A 40 -5.52 -7.88 10.63
CA GLU A 40 -4.21 -7.39 11.08
C GLU A 40 -4.36 -6.61 12.40
N LYS A 41 -5.42 -5.79 12.53
CA LYS A 41 -5.76 -5.06 13.77
C LYS A 41 -6.14 -6.00 14.91
N SER A 42 -6.70 -7.17 14.64
CA SER A 42 -7.01 -8.18 15.67
C SER A 42 -5.75 -8.93 16.17
N GLY A 43 -4.55 -8.56 15.72
CA GLY A 43 -3.30 -9.17 16.12
C GLY A 43 -2.95 -10.45 15.35
N ARG A 44 -3.67 -10.75 14.26
CA ARG A 44 -3.34 -11.91 13.43
C ARG A 44 -2.06 -11.62 12.64
N MET A 45 -0.99 -12.35 12.98
CA MET A 45 0.35 -12.12 12.44
C MET A 45 0.50 -12.51 10.95
N THR A 46 -0.33 -13.43 10.47
CA THR A 46 -0.29 -13.94 9.10
C THR A 46 -1.67 -13.85 8.47
N VAL A 47 -1.87 -12.81 7.66
CA VAL A 47 -3.07 -12.65 6.81
C VAL A 47 -2.60 -12.71 5.36
N SER A 48 -3.08 -13.69 4.61
CA SER A 48 -2.65 -13.95 3.22
C SER A 48 -3.73 -13.63 2.19
N LEU A 49 -4.77 -12.89 2.58
CA LEU A 49 -5.77 -12.41 1.63
C LEU A 49 -5.11 -11.55 0.53
N HIS A 50 -5.39 -11.90 -0.72
CA HIS A 50 -4.92 -11.18 -1.90
C HIS A 50 -5.97 -10.21 -2.39
N CYS A 51 -5.67 -8.93 -2.32
CA CYS A 51 -6.53 -7.89 -2.83
C CYS A 51 -6.09 -7.47 -4.23
N THR A 52 -7.01 -7.01 -5.07
CA THR A 52 -6.66 -6.28 -6.28
C THR A 52 -6.13 -4.88 -5.91
N ALA A 53 -5.50 -4.16 -6.85
CA ALA A 53 -4.96 -2.82 -6.60
C ALA A 53 -6.01 -1.77 -6.16
N ASN A 54 -7.29 -2.02 -6.42
CA ASN A 54 -8.41 -1.19 -5.95
C ASN A 54 -8.98 -1.63 -4.59
N GLY A 55 -8.41 -2.67 -3.97
CA GLY A 55 -8.80 -3.18 -2.65
C GLY A 55 -9.98 -4.15 -2.63
N ASP A 56 -10.45 -4.60 -3.79
CA ASP A 56 -11.40 -5.71 -3.90
C ASP A 56 -10.70 -7.07 -3.74
N TYR A 57 -11.45 -8.16 -3.63
CA TYR A 57 -10.85 -9.51 -3.56
C TYR A 57 -10.36 -9.96 -4.93
N GLU A 58 -9.18 -10.55 -4.97
CA GLU A 58 -8.83 -11.44 -6.07
C GLU A 58 -9.69 -12.72 -6.02
N ARG A 59 -9.89 -13.36 -7.19
CA ARG A 59 -10.82 -14.49 -7.27
C ARG A 59 -10.39 -15.71 -6.49
N LEU A 60 -9.09 -15.95 -6.37
CA LEU A 60 -8.55 -17.03 -5.56
C LEU A 60 -8.06 -16.44 -4.25
N GLN A 61 -8.58 -16.93 -3.14
CA GLN A 61 -8.13 -16.55 -1.81
C GLN A 61 -7.64 -17.79 -1.10
N CYS A 62 -6.52 -17.65 -0.39
CA CYS A 62 -6.04 -18.64 0.56
C CYS A 62 -5.63 -17.93 1.84
N ASP A 63 -6.10 -18.45 2.96
CA ASP A 63 -5.87 -17.87 4.27
C ASP A 63 -6.09 -18.94 5.34
N ASP A 64 -5.16 -19.02 6.30
CA ASP A 64 -5.16 -20.05 7.35
C ASP A 64 -5.17 -21.51 6.84
N GLY A 65 -4.50 -21.78 5.72
CA GLY A 65 -4.43 -23.13 5.13
C GLY A 65 -5.71 -23.56 4.39
N ILE A 66 -6.69 -22.67 4.26
CA ILE A 66 -7.93 -22.91 3.51
C ILE A 66 -7.94 -21.99 2.28
N CYS A 67 -8.29 -22.55 1.13
CA CYS A 67 -8.44 -21.83 -0.12
C CYS A 67 -9.87 -21.86 -0.65
N TRP A 68 -10.32 -20.78 -1.28
CA TRP A 68 -11.63 -20.68 -1.90
C TRP A 68 -11.64 -19.75 -3.10
N CYS A 69 -12.66 -19.92 -3.96
CA CYS A 69 -12.99 -18.90 -4.95
C CYS A 69 -13.85 -17.82 -4.32
N ALA A 70 -13.36 -16.60 -4.26
CA ALA A 70 -14.05 -15.46 -3.70
C ALA A 70 -14.85 -14.71 -4.75
N ASP A 71 -16.06 -14.30 -4.37
CA ASP A 71 -16.74 -13.19 -5.02
C ASP A 71 -15.91 -11.91 -4.84
N PRO A 72 -15.52 -11.19 -5.91
CA PRO A 72 -14.60 -10.06 -5.81
C PRO A 72 -15.08 -8.92 -4.89
N LYS A 73 -16.40 -8.76 -4.71
CA LYS A 73 -16.99 -7.61 -4.01
C LYS A 73 -17.30 -7.91 -2.55
N THR A 74 -17.47 -9.19 -2.20
CA THR A 74 -17.88 -9.60 -0.86
C THR A 74 -16.88 -10.52 -0.17
N GLY A 75 -16.00 -11.17 -0.92
CA GLY A 75 -15.08 -12.19 -0.42
C GLY A 75 -15.74 -13.55 -0.17
N GLN A 76 -17.06 -13.66 -0.38
CA GLN A 76 -17.80 -14.90 -0.07
C GLN A 76 -17.36 -16.04 -0.99
N PRO A 77 -17.25 -17.28 -0.46
CA PRO A 77 -16.97 -18.45 -1.29
C PRO A 77 -18.07 -18.69 -2.32
N THR A 78 -17.70 -18.71 -3.60
CA THR A 78 -18.59 -19.10 -4.71
C THR A 78 -18.65 -20.61 -4.91
N VAL A 79 -17.73 -21.33 -4.30
CA VAL A 79 -17.64 -22.80 -4.26
C VAL A 79 -17.19 -23.25 -2.88
N THR A 80 -17.32 -24.55 -2.60
CA THR A 80 -16.83 -25.14 -1.34
C THR A 80 -15.32 -24.86 -1.16
N PRO A 81 -14.90 -24.27 -0.03
CA PRO A 81 -13.49 -24.12 0.29
C PRO A 81 -12.78 -25.48 0.39
N VAL A 82 -11.49 -25.49 0.07
CA VAL A 82 -10.63 -26.67 0.09
C VAL A 82 -9.38 -26.40 0.94
N MET A 83 -8.65 -27.44 1.30
CA MET A 83 -7.33 -27.27 1.91
C MET A 83 -6.34 -26.67 0.88
N GLU A 84 -5.31 -25.97 1.35
CA GLU A 84 -4.33 -25.33 0.46
C GLU A 84 -3.64 -26.30 -0.52
N GLU A 85 -3.41 -27.54 -0.09
CA GLU A 85 -2.88 -28.61 -0.94
C GLU A 85 -3.77 -28.94 -2.16
N ASP A 86 -5.08 -28.72 -2.02
CA ASP A 86 -6.10 -28.96 -3.04
C ASP A 86 -6.48 -27.70 -3.83
N MET A 87 -5.82 -26.55 -3.57
CA MET A 87 -6.11 -25.26 -4.20
C MET A 87 -6.19 -25.36 -5.74
N LYS A 88 -5.34 -26.21 -6.34
CA LYS A 88 -5.27 -26.42 -7.80
C LYS A 88 -6.56 -26.99 -8.40
N HIS A 89 -7.46 -27.52 -7.57
CA HIS A 89 -8.76 -28.05 -7.98
C HIS A 89 -9.88 -27.01 -8.00
N LEU A 90 -9.64 -25.80 -7.47
CA LEU A 90 -10.62 -24.73 -7.50
C LEU A 90 -10.80 -24.18 -8.93
N PRO A 91 -12.03 -23.87 -9.38
CA PRO A 91 -12.28 -23.39 -10.74
C PRO A 91 -11.70 -21.99 -11.01
N CYS A 92 -11.40 -21.21 -9.96
CA CYS A 92 -10.74 -19.91 -10.06
C CYS A 92 -9.21 -20.01 -10.05
N TYR A 93 -8.63 -21.19 -9.80
CA TYR A 93 -7.19 -21.38 -9.84
C TYR A 93 -6.68 -21.25 -11.28
N SER A 94 -5.61 -20.48 -11.46
CA SER A 94 -4.94 -20.34 -12.75
C SER A 94 -3.43 -20.35 -12.53
N PRO A 95 -2.69 -21.34 -13.06
CA PRO A 95 -1.24 -21.40 -12.89
C PRO A 95 -0.52 -20.21 -13.54
N LEU A 96 -1.14 -19.55 -14.52
CA LEU A 96 -0.58 -18.34 -15.15
C LEU A 96 -0.63 -17.12 -14.23
N VAL A 97 -1.62 -17.05 -13.33
CA VAL A 97 -1.85 -15.90 -12.44
C VAL A 97 -1.26 -16.17 -11.07
N THR A 98 -1.56 -17.33 -10.49
CA THR A 98 -1.13 -17.72 -9.14
C THR A 98 0.30 -18.28 -9.15
N GLY A 99 0.69 -19.00 -10.20
CA GLY A 99 1.93 -19.78 -10.19
C GLY A 99 1.80 -21.11 -9.44
N GLU A 100 2.94 -21.64 -9.01
CA GLU A 100 3.02 -22.93 -8.28
C GLU A 100 2.69 -22.80 -6.78
N GLN A 101 2.87 -21.62 -6.21
CA GLN A 101 2.62 -21.31 -4.79
C GLN A 101 1.67 -20.12 -4.71
N TYR A 102 0.86 -20.07 -3.65
CA TYR A 102 -0.08 -18.98 -3.47
C TYR A 102 0.61 -17.65 -3.15
N LEU A 103 1.60 -17.64 -2.24
CA LEU A 103 2.34 -16.43 -1.87
C LEU A 103 3.22 -15.92 -3.03
N ARG A 104 3.15 -14.61 -3.30
CA ARG A 104 3.99 -13.94 -4.30
C ARG A 104 5.39 -13.69 -3.76
N ARG A 105 6.33 -13.34 -4.64
CA ARG A 105 7.74 -13.12 -4.30
C ARG A 105 7.96 -12.19 -3.10
N CYS A 106 7.25 -11.07 -3.02
CA CYS A 106 7.36 -10.17 -1.87
C CYS A 106 6.91 -10.86 -0.59
N GLU A 107 5.76 -11.52 -0.63
CA GLU A 107 5.13 -12.18 0.52
C GLU A 107 5.95 -13.37 1.01
N SER A 108 6.50 -14.18 0.09
CA SER A 108 7.45 -15.25 0.43
C SER A 108 8.69 -14.69 1.13
N LEU A 109 9.18 -13.52 0.69
CA LEU A 109 10.30 -12.84 1.33
C LEU A 109 9.91 -12.37 2.73
N VAL A 110 8.81 -11.65 2.91
CA VAL A 110 8.35 -11.18 4.24
C VAL A 110 8.08 -12.35 5.19
N HIS A 111 7.45 -13.42 4.70
CA HIS A 111 7.24 -14.63 5.47
C HIS A 111 8.56 -15.27 5.91
N SER A 112 9.54 -15.38 5.01
CA SER A 112 10.87 -15.91 5.34
C SER A 112 11.60 -15.06 6.40
N LEU A 113 11.51 -13.73 6.31
CA LEU A 113 12.11 -12.82 7.29
C LEU A 113 11.43 -12.94 8.65
N ALA A 114 10.10 -13.11 8.68
CA ALA A 114 9.34 -13.33 9.91
C ALA A 114 9.75 -14.65 10.61
N LEU A 115 9.96 -15.72 9.85
CA LEU A 115 10.46 -17.00 10.37
C LEU A 115 11.88 -16.87 10.93
N ILE A 116 12.78 -16.22 10.19
CA ILE A 116 14.16 -15.99 10.66
C ILE A 116 14.15 -15.16 11.94
N HIS A 117 13.35 -14.09 11.99
CA HIS A 117 13.22 -13.25 13.16
C HIS A 117 12.69 -14.03 14.37
N LYS A 118 11.66 -14.87 14.18
CA LYS A 118 11.11 -15.74 15.23
C LYS A 118 12.19 -16.68 15.78
N GLU A 119 12.89 -17.40 14.91
CA GLU A 119 13.96 -18.33 15.31
C GLU A 119 15.06 -17.58 16.10
N GLN A 120 15.54 -16.44 15.60
CA GLN A 120 16.54 -15.63 16.29
C GLN A 120 16.08 -15.18 17.69
N SER A 121 14.82 -14.75 17.78
CA SER A 121 14.18 -14.32 19.03
C SER A 121 14.15 -15.46 20.05
N GLU A 122 13.77 -16.66 19.62
CA GLU A 122 13.71 -17.87 20.47
C GLU A 122 15.10 -18.28 21.00
N HIS A 123 16.17 -18.01 20.24
CA HIS A 123 17.57 -18.20 20.66
C HIS A 123 18.15 -17.01 21.46
N GLY A 124 17.35 -16.01 21.81
CA GLY A 124 17.80 -14.85 22.59
C GLY A 124 18.69 -13.87 21.83
N THR A 125 18.67 -13.91 20.49
CA THR A 125 19.42 -13.01 19.62
C THR A 125 18.48 -12.06 18.90
N ASN A 126 18.78 -10.76 18.91
CA ASN A 126 18.06 -9.76 18.12
C ASN A 126 19.04 -9.13 17.13
N PHE A 127 18.97 -9.52 15.86
CA PHE A 127 19.81 -8.91 14.82
C PHE A 127 19.28 -7.52 14.47
N LEU A 128 20.03 -6.49 14.88
CA LEU A 128 19.76 -5.10 14.51
C LEU A 128 20.09 -4.92 13.01
N GLY A 129 19.06 -4.69 12.19
CA GLY A 129 19.24 -4.43 10.76
C GLY A 129 18.67 -5.48 9.81
N HIS A 130 17.64 -6.24 10.21
CA HIS A 130 16.93 -7.09 9.27
C HIS A 130 16.32 -6.22 8.15
N PRO A 131 16.55 -6.52 6.86
CA PRO A 131 15.88 -5.84 5.77
C PRO A 131 14.38 -5.90 6.01
N THR A 132 13.75 -4.76 6.22
CA THR A 132 12.31 -4.73 6.41
C THR A 132 11.70 -4.44 5.06
N ALA A 133 11.17 -5.49 4.43
CA ALA A 133 10.31 -5.36 3.27
C ALA A 133 8.86 -5.40 3.74
N PHE A 134 8.04 -4.54 3.14
CA PHE A 134 6.60 -4.58 3.30
C PHE A 134 6.02 -5.00 1.96
N CYS A 135 4.91 -5.72 1.99
CA CYS A 135 4.13 -6.03 0.80
C CYS A 135 2.80 -5.32 0.89
N ASP A 136 2.39 -4.74 -0.23
CA ASP A 136 1.05 -4.24 -0.42
C ASP A 136 0.06 -5.43 -0.48
N TYR A 137 -1.24 -5.18 -0.28
CA TYR A 137 -2.19 -6.30 -0.14
C TYR A 137 -2.47 -7.04 -1.46
N ASP A 138 -2.02 -6.49 -2.58
CA ASP A 138 -1.96 -7.17 -3.87
C ASP A 138 -0.65 -7.95 -4.08
N GLY A 139 0.09 -8.22 -2.99
CA GLY A 139 1.36 -8.93 -3.00
C GLY A 139 2.49 -8.25 -3.79
N SER A 140 2.28 -7.02 -4.26
CA SER A 140 3.35 -6.17 -4.78
C SER A 140 4.20 -5.61 -3.63
N TYR A 141 5.36 -5.04 -3.95
CA TYR A 141 6.21 -4.42 -2.94
C TYR A 141 5.56 -3.14 -2.41
N GLY A 142 5.65 -2.96 -1.09
CA GLY A 142 5.13 -1.82 -0.38
C GLY A 142 5.85 -0.50 -0.69
N PRO A 143 5.46 0.60 -0.02
CA PRO A 143 5.89 1.94 -0.40
C PRO A 143 7.37 2.25 -0.13
N TYR A 144 8.01 1.53 0.79
CA TYR A 144 9.43 1.69 1.07
C TYR A 144 10.08 0.39 1.54
N GLN A 145 11.40 0.36 1.47
CA GLN A 145 12.25 -0.68 2.06
C GLN A 145 13.37 -0.04 2.87
N ILE A 146 13.77 -0.70 3.96
CA ILE A 146 14.90 -0.25 4.77
C ILE A 146 16.11 -1.15 4.50
N GLN A 147 17.19 -0.54 4.02
CA GLN A 147 18.46 -1.22 3.74
C GLN A 147 19.60 -0.44 4.38
N ASN A 148 20.44 -1.11 5.20
CA ASN A 148 21.61 -0.52 5.86
C ASN A 148 21.31 0.79 6.61
N GLY A 149 20.15 0.89 7.25
CA GLY A 149 19.75 2.09 8.00
C GLY A 149 19.27 3.27 7.13
N ILE A 150 19.00 3.04 5.85
CA ILE A 150 18.41 4.03 4.92
C ILE A 150 17.04 3.51 4.47
N ALA A 151 16.02 4.35 4.55
CA ALA A 151 14.69 4.09 4.04
C ALA A 151 14.58 4.63 2.61
N TYR A 152 14.22 3.77 1.66
CA TYR A 152 14.08 4.09 0.24
C TYR A 152 12.64 3.94 -0.18
N CYS A 153 12.08 4.90 -0.91
CA CYS A 153 10.79 4.69 -1.57
C CYS A 153 10.94 3.62 -2.66
N THR A 154 9.95 2.74 -2.75
CA THR A 154 9.98 1.60 -3.69
C THR A 154 8.75 1.55 -4.56
N GLY A 155 8.94 1.04 -5.77
CA GLY A 155 7.87 0.75 -6.69
C GLY A 155 7.22 -0.60 -6.44
N ARG A 156 6.14 -0.90 -7.19
CA ARG A 156 5.39 -2.17 -7.07
C ARG A 156 6.23 -3.40 -7.37
N ASP A 157 7.29 -3.26 -8.16
CA ASP A 157 8.26 -4.31 -8.48
C ASP A 157 9.42 -4.40 -7.48
N GLY A 158 9.42 -3.57 -6.44
CA GLY A 158 10.43 -3.52 -5.41
C GLY A 158 11.67 -2.72 -5.78
N LYS A 159 11.71 -2.10 -6.97
CA LYS A 159 12.83 -1.22 -7.35
C LYS A 159 12.78 0.07 -6.55
N ILE A 160 13.96 0.54 -6.16
CA ILE A 160 14.15 1.85 -5.53
C ILE A 160 13.75 2.93 -6.53
N LEU A 161 12.90 3.85 -6.09
CA LEU A 161 12.46 4.98 -6.87
C LEU A 161 13.44 6.14 -6.70
N GLY A 162 14.17 6.46 -7.78
CA GLY A 162 14.98 7.66 -7.90
C GLY A 162 15.88 7.94 -6.69
N SER A 163 15.89 9.21 -6.25
CA SER A 163 16.63 9.68 -5.07
C SER A 163 15.75 9.91 -3.85
N TRP A 164 14.55 9.33 -3.80
CA TRP A 164 13.63 9.48 -2.66
C TRP A 164 14.02 8.54 -1.53
N GLN A 165 14.84 9.06 -0.61
CA GLN A 165 15.41 8.31 0.50
C GLN A 165 15.72 9.22 1.69
N VAL A 166 15.71 8.65 2.89
CA VAL A 166 16.15 9.30 4.13
C VAL A 166 16.84 8.30 5.05
N MET A 167 17.58 8.80 6.03
CA MET A 167 18.07 7.93 7.10
C MET A 167 16.88 7.31 7.84
N ALA A 168 16.96 6.04 8.21
CA ALA A 168 15.88 5.35 8.93
C ALA A 168 15.54 6.03 10.28
N SER A 169 16.48 6.75 10.89
CA SER A 169 16.23 7.59 12.07
C SER A 169 15.30 8.79 11.81
N GLU A 170 15.17 9.21 10.55
CA GLU A 170 14.38 10.37 10.11
C GLU A 170 13.10 9.96 9.35
N MET A 171 12.78 8.66 9.31
CA MET A 171 11.66 8.14 8.53
C MET A 171 10.28 8.45 9.12
N SER A 172 10.20 9.16 10.25
CA SER A 172 8.93 9.45 10.92
C SER A 172 7.97 10.16 9.97
N GLY A 173 6.78 9.58 9.77
CA GLY A 173 5.76 10.10 8.85
C GLY A 173 6.03 9.85 7.35
N MET A 174 7.08 9.13 6.97
CA MET A 174 7.35 8.75 5.58
C MET A 174 6.28 7.77 5.04
N ASN A 175 5.68 8.12 3.90
CA ASN A 175 4.67 7.31 3.21
C ASN A 175 4.94 7.11 1.71
N CYS A 176 5.88 7.87 1.13
CA CYS A 176 6.29 7.77 -0.28
C CYS A 176 5.18 8.05 -1.32
N ASN A 177 4.07 8.66 -0.92
CA ASN A 177 2.93 8.88 -1.82
C ASN A 177 3.33 9.68 -3.07
N CYS A 178 3.96 10.84 -2.89
CA CYS A 178 4.37 11.70 -4.01
C CYS A 178 5.39 11.02 -4.93
N ALA A 179 6.35 10.27 -4.36
CA ALA A 179 7.31 9.49 -5.13
C ALA A 179 6.64 8.42 -6.00
N ARG A 180 5.70 7.64 -5.43
CA ARG A 180 4.95 6.61 -6.17
C ARG A 180 4.01 7.21 -7.20
N ASP A 181 3.42 8.37 -6.91
CA ASP A 181 2.56 9.07 -7.86
C ASP A 181 3.35 9.58 -9.05
N THR A 182 4.52 10.15 -8.79
CA THR A 182 5.45 10.66 -9.81
C THR A 182 6.01 9.54 -10.68
N ALA A 183 6.35 8.39 -10.08
CA ALA A 183 7.05 7.32 -10.78
C ALA A 183 6.14 6.25 -11.39
N ILE A 184 4.92 6.07 -10.86
CA ILE A 184 4.03 4.95 -11.22
C ILE A 184 2.68 5.47 -11.66
N HIS A 185 1.91 6.04 -10.72
CA HIS A 185 0.47 6.16 -10.92
C HIS A 185 0.09 7.18 -12.00
N PHE A 186 0.73 8.35 -12.01
CA PHE A 186 0.45 9.39 -13.02
C PHE A 186 1.03 9.00 -14.39
N PRO A 187 2.29 8.53 -14.51
CA PRO A 187 2.83 8.06 -15.78
C PRO A 187 2.01 6.93 -16.45
N GLU A 188 1.44 6.01 -15.67
CA GLU A 188 0.55 4.94 -16.19
C GLU A 188 -0.68 5.49 -16.95
N ARG A 189 -1.07 6.74 -16.69
CA ARG A 189 -2.15 7.45 -17.38
C ARG A 189 -1.65 8.52 -18.36
N GLY A 190 -0.34 8.59 -18.62
CA GLY A 190 0.26 9.64 -19.43
C GLY A 190 0.17 11.03 -18.79
N MET A 191 0.08 11.09 -17.47
CA MET A 191 0.04 12.33 -16.68
C MET A 191 1.37 12.52 -15.93
N MET A 192 1.58 13.73 -15.42
CA MET A 192 2.70 14.05 -14.54
C MET A 192 2.16 14.69 -13.27
N VAL A 193 2.83 14.42 -12.15
CA VAL A 193 2.57 15.12 -10.89
C VAL A 193 3.06 16.56 -11.02
N THR A 194 2.23 17.52 -10.60
CA THR A 194 2.54 18.95 -10.64
C THR A 194 3.03 19.49 -9.31
N GLU A 195 2.71 18.78 -8.23
CA GLU A 195 3.04 19.11 -6.86
C GLU A 195 4.51 18.78 -6.57
N ILE A 196 5.06 19.48 -5.59
CA ILE A 196 6.43 19.33 -5.16
C ILE A 196 6.53 18.23 -4.10
N CYS A 197 7.41 17.26 -4.32
CA CYS A 197 7.72 16.21 -3.35
C CYS A 197 8.86 16.62 -2.40
N LEU A 198 8.82 16.07 -1.19
CA LEU A 198 9.94 16.07 -0.24
C LEU A 198 10.95 14.96 -0.57
N ALA A 199 12.16 15.06 -0.03
CA ALA A 199 13.22 14.06 -0.23
C ALA A 199 12.85 12.67 0.31
N ASN A 200 12.01 12.59 1.34
CA ASN A 200 11.47 11.33 1.85
C ASN A 200 10.34 10.74 0.98
N GLY A 201 10.02 11.36 -0.16
CA GLY A 201 9.01 10.91 -1.11
C GLY A 201 7.57 11.28 -0.75
N ASN A 202 7.34 12.00 0.34
CA ASN A 202 6.02 12.53 0.68
C ASN A 202 5.69 13.78 -0.15
N TYR A 203 4.41 14.14 -0.23
CA TYR A 203 4.01 15.46 -0.69
C TYR A 203 4.53 16.52 0.27
N ARG A 204 5.04 17.63 -0.27
CA ARG A 204 5.33 18.81 0.55
C ARG A 204 3.98 19.44 0.95
N PRO A 205 3.68 19.66 2.24
CA PRO A 205 2.38 20.17 2.65
C PRO A 205 2.01 21.52 2.02
N ASN A 206 3.02 22.34 1.74
CA ASN A 206 2.84 23.66 1.19
C ASN A 206 3.21 23.66 -0.33
N GLN A 207 2.22 23.97 -1.16
CA GLN A 207 2.31 23.93 -2.62
C GLN A 207 2.00 25.30 -3.23
N ASN A 208 2.51 25.53 -4.44
CA ASN A 208 2.23 26.76 -5.18
C ASN A 208 2.22 26.54 -6.69
N VAL A 209 1.34 27.26 -7.39
CA VAL A 209 1.31 27.34 -8.85
C VAL A 209 1.31 28.81 -9.23
N GLY A 210 2.45 29.29 -9.75
CA GLY A 210 2.68 30.73 -9.91
C GLY A 210 2.64 31.44 -8.55
N ASP A 211 1.82 32.49 -8.46
CA ASP A 211 1.61 33.30 -7.25
C ASP A 211 0.44 32.80 -6.38
N VAL A 212 -0.13 31.64 -6.70
CA VAL A 212 -1.23 31.03 -5.92
C VAL A 212 -0.67 29.95 -5.02
N PHE A 213 -0.91 30.08 -3.71
CA PHE A 213 -0.43 29.20 -2.65
C PHE A 213 -1.57 28.35 -2.10
N TYR A 214 -1.31 27.09 -1.76
CA TYR A 214 -2.31 26.19 -1.18
C TYR A 214 -1.64 25.11 -0.34
N CYS A 215 -2.40 24.53 0.58
CA CYS A 215 -1.98 23.39 1.37
C CYS A 215 -2.45 22.09 0.70
N VAL A 216 -1.72 21.00 0.88
CA VAL A 216 -2.14 19.65 0.48
C VAL A 216 -2.10 18.67 1.63
N ASP A 217 -2.97 17.66 1.58
CA ASP A 217 -2.92 16.52 2.49
C ASP A 217 -1.76 15.56 2.14
N SER A 218 -1.68 14.42 2.86
CA SER A 218 -0.66 13.40 2.64
C SER A 218 -0.67 12.76 1.26
N ASP A 219 -1.75 12.98 0.49
CA ASP A 219 -2.04 12.33 -0.78
C ASP A 219 -1.99 13.34 -1.95
N GLY A 220 -1.62 14.59 -1.65
CA GLY A 220 -1.44 15.66 -2.61
C GLY A 220 -2.72 16.42 -2.95
N TYR A 221 -3.83 16.20 -2.24
CA TYR A 221 -5.07 16.92 -2.52
C TYR A 221 -5.10 18.28 -1.83
N PRO A 222 -5.49 19.35 -2.55
CA PRO A 222 -5.65 20.67 -1.96
C PRO A 222 -6.62 20.65 -0.77
N VAL A 223 -6.17 21.20 0.35
CA VAL A 223 -6.97 21.40 1.57
C VAL A 223 -7.06 22.90 1.87
N GLY A 224 -8.26 23.35 2.24
CA GLY A 224 -8.54 24.76 2.50
C GLY A 224 -8.68 25.61 1.23
N GLU A 225 -8.59 26.92 1.40
CA GLU A 225 -8.70 27.89 0.32
C GLU A 225 -7.34 28.20 -0.31
N MET A 226 -7.37 28.65 -1.57
CA MET A 226 -6.19 29.19 -2.25
C MET A 226 -5.85 30.57 -1.66
N MET A 227 -4.56 30.85 -1.55
CA MET A 227 -4.01 32.02 -0.85
C MET A 227 -3.05 32.79 -1.75
N ASP A 228 -2.90 34.09 -1.48
CA ASP A 228 -1.94 34.98 -2.17
C ASP A 228 -0.56 35.03 -1.48
N ALA A 229 -0.42 34.35 -0.33
CA ALA A 229 0.82 34.22 0.42
C ALA A 229 0.82 32.93 1.25
N TRP A 230 2.01 32.47 1.67
CA TRP A 230 2.13 31.31 2.56
C TRP A 230 1.47 31.58 3.93
N PRO A 231 0.73 30.61 4.50
CA PRO A 231 0.22 30.73 5.85
C PRO A 231 1.38 30.68 6.85
N SER A 232 1.23 31.35 7.99
CA SER A 232 2.32 31.50 8.98
C SER A 232 2.82 30.18 9.56
N ASP A 233 1.98 29.15 9.54
CA ASP A 233 2.28 27.80 10.02
C ASP A 233 2.80 26.87 8.90
N ASN A 234 2.93 27.36 7.67
CA ASN A 234 3.32 26.59 6.49
C ASN A 234 2.55 25.28 6.30
N CYS A 235 1.24 25.29 6.58
CA CYS A 235 0.38 24.10 6.46
C CYS A 235 0.75 22.96 7.42
N VAL A 236 1.39 23.26 8.55
CA VAL A 236 1.78 22.27 9.57
C VAL A 236 0.66 22.06 10.60
N ALA A 237 -0.25 23.02 10.79
CA ALA A 237 -1.41 22.80 11.65
C ALA A 237 -2.41 21.83 10.97
N PRO A 238 -3.03 20.90 11.71
CA PRO A 238 -4.11 20.10 11.17
C PRO A 238 -5.24 21.05 10.74
N VAL A 239 -5.59 21.01 9.45
CA VAL A 239 -6.75 21.72 8.94
C VAL A 239 -7.97 21.22 9.71
N PRO A 240 -8.78 22.10 10.33
CA PRO A 240 -9.97 21.66 11.05
C PRO A 240 -10.89 20.88 10.09
N THR A 241 -11.27 19.67 10.48
CA THR A 241 -12.30 18.86 9.83
C THR A 241 -13.66 19.55 9.87
#